data_AF-A0A9J6GAL3-F1
#
_entry.id   AF-A0A9J6GAL3-F1
#
_cell.length_a   1.000
_cell.length_b   1.000
_cell.length_c   1.000
_cell.angle_alpha   90.00
_cell.angle_beta   90.00
_cell.angle_gamma   90.00
#
_symmetry.space_group_name_H-M   'P 1'
#
loop_
_entity.id
_entity.type
_entity.pdbx_description
1 polymer ?
#
loop_
_entity_poly.entity_id
_entity_poly.type
_entity_poly.pdbx_seq_one_letter_code
_entity_poly.pdbx_strand_id
1 'polypeptide(L)'
;MLAKILEGQAKTHSCIEKIQASQDLIEKKISAIAERIDKVDEQLEKLSSLPSKVQDVEGTVTKLNEEIVFLANKVDELENRSRRINLVIYGIEEPRGETADDLLKKVNDDIFRDTLQVAISGIERCHRIGQKAKDKS
;
A
#
# COMPACT_ATOMS: atom_id res chain seq x y z
N MET A 1 33.90 -73.78 -41.33
CA MET A 1 33.06 -72.67 -41.85
C MET A 1 31.84 -72.42 -40.97
N LEU A 2 31.03 -73.44 -40.67
CA LEU A 2 29.84 -73.34 -39.80
C LEU A 2 30.09 -72.72 -38.42
N ALA A 3 31.15 -73.16 -37.71
CA ALA A 3 31.45 -72.67 -36.36
C ALA A 3 31.75 -71.16 -36.30
N LYS A 4 32.46 -70.61 -37.29
CA LYS A 4 32.73 -69.17 -37.40
C LYS A 4 31.46 -68.36 -37.67
N ILE A 5 30.52 -68.93 -38.42
CA ILE A 5 29.21 -68.32 -38.70
C ILE A 5 28.38 -68.26 -37.40
N LEU A 6 28.33 -69.36 -36.63
CA LEU A 6 27.62 -69.43 -35.35
C LEU A 6 28.19 -68.44 -34.32
N GLU A 7 29.52 -68.33 -34.23
CA GLU A 7 30.18 -67.36 -33.34
C GLU A 7 29.85 -65.92 -33.74
N GLY A 8 29.85 -65.62 -35.05
CA GLY A 8 29.42 -64.32 -35.57
C GLY A 8 27.97 -64.00 -35.23
N GLN A 9 27.07 -64.97 -35.40
CA GLN A 9 25.65 -64.83 -35.06
C GLN A 9 25.43 -64.56 -33.57
N ALA A 10 26.14 -65.26 -32.68
CA ALA A 10 26.07 -65.03 -31.24
C ALA A 10 26.53 -63.60 -30.86
N LYS A 11 27.61 -63.11 -31.47
CA LYS A 11 28.09 -61.72 -31.27
C LYS A 11 27.08 -60.70 -31.79
N THR A 12 26.49 -60.93 -32.97
CA THR A 12 25.44 -60.03 -33.50
C THR A 12 24.20 -60.02 -32.60
N HIS A 13 23.78 -61.17 -32.09
CA HIS A 13 22.64 -61.27 -31.18
C HIS A 13 22.88 -60.47 -29.89
N SER A 14 24.03 -60.66 -29.25
CA SER A 14 24.40 -59.89 -28.05
C SER A 14 24.49 -58.38 -28.33
N CYS A 15 24.92 -57.98 -29.53
CA CYS A 15 24.94 -56.57 -29.91
C CYS A 15 23.51 -56.01 -30.05
N ILE A 16 22.60 -56.77 -30.68
CA ILE A 16 21.19 -56.41 -30.83
C ILE A 16 20.52 -56.24 -29.47
N GLU A 17 20.76 -57.13 -28.50
CA GLU A 17 20.22 -57.00 -27.14
C GLU A 17 20.68 -55.71 -26.45
N LYS A 18 21.95 -55.34 -26.60
CA LYS A 18 22.48 -54.08 -26.05
C LYS A 18 21.85 -52.86 -26.70
N ILE A 19 21.64 -52.90 -28.01
CA ILE A 19 20.97 -51.82 -28.75
C ILE A 19 19.53 -51.69 -28.27
N GLN A 20 18.80 -52.79 -28.11
CA GLN A 20 17.43 -52.79 -27.58
C GLN A 20 17.36 -52.18 -26.18
N ALA A 21 18.24 -52.60 -25.26
CA ALA A 21 18.29 -52.03 -23.91
C ALA A 21 18.61 -50.52 -23.93
N SER A 22 19.50 -50.08 -24.82
CA SER A 22 19.78 -48.66 -25.01
C SER A 22 18.58 -47.91 -25.58
N GLN A 23 17.84 -48.51 -26.51
CA GLN A 23 16.66 -47.92 -27.12
C GLN A 23 15.53 -47.74 -26.09
N ASP A 24 15.27 -48.75 -25.26
CA ASP A 24 14.30 -48.67 -24.16
C ASP A 24 14.64 -47.56 -23.16
N LEU A 25 15.93 -47.38 -22.87
CA LEU A 25 16.40 -46.32 -21.97
C LEU A 25 16.21 -44.94 -22.59
N ILE A 26 16.48 -44.80 -23.89
CA ILE A 26 16.27 -43.54 -24.62
C ILE A 26 14.78 -43.19 -24.65
N GLU A 27 13.91 -44.17 -24.92
CA GLU A 27 12.46 -43.95 -24.95
C GLU A 27 11.93 -43.47 -23.60
N LYS A 28 12.36 -44.10 -22.49
CA LYS A 28 12.05 -43.64 -21.13
C LYS A 28 12.51 -42.22 -20.87
N LYS A 29 13.71 -41.84 -21.31
CA LYS A 29 14.22 -40.47 -21.16
C LYS A 29 13.43 -39.48 -21.99
N ILE A 30 13.04 -39.84 -23.22
CA ILE A 30 12.21 -39.00 -24.09
C ILE A 30 10.85 -38.74 -23.44
N SER A 31 10.18 -39.77 -22.92
CA SER A 31 8.91 -39.61 -22.21
C SER A 31 9.06 -38.69 -20.98
N ALA A 32 10.11 -38.87 -20.18
CA ALA A 32 10.37 -38.01 -19.03
C ALA A 32 10.68 -36.55 -19.42
N ILE A 33 11.31 -36.32 -20.57
CA ILE A 33 11.55 -34.97 -21.09
C ILE A 33 10.25 -34.34 -21.58
N ALA A 34 9.41 -35.09 -22.29
CA ALA A 34 8.11 -34.62 -22.76
C ALA A 34 7.25 -34.13 -21.59
N GLU A 35 7.13 -34.93 -20.52
CA GLU A 35 6.40 -34.53 -19.31
C GLU A 35 6.95 -33.27 -18.64
N ARG A 36 8.27 -33.05 -18.72
CA ARG A 36 8.91 -31.84 -18.18
C ARG A 36 8.64 -30.62 -19.05
N ILE A 37 8.57 -30.79 -20.37
CA ILE A 37 8.22 -29.73 -21.31
C ILE A 37 6.77 -29.29 -21.06
N ASP A 38 5.83 -30.23 -20.95
CA ASP A 38 4.41 -29.91 -20.68
C ASP A 38 4.26 -29.08 -19.40
N LYS A 39 4.99 -29.44 -18.33
CA LYS A 39 4.99 -28.68 -17.07
C LYS A 39 5.59 -27.28 -17.21
N VAL A 40 6.62 -27.11 -18.06
CA VAL A 40 7.23 -25.81 -18.31
C VAL A 40 6.27 -24.92 -19.10
N ASP A 41 5.58 -25.48 -20.09
CA ASP A 41 4.59 -24.76 -20.88
C ASP A 41 3.41 -24.30 -20.00
N GLU A 42 2.91 -25.15 -19.11
CA GLU A 42 1.89 -24.75 -18.12
C GLU A 42 2.35 -23.61 -17.21
N GLN A 43 3.63 -23.59 -16.82
CA GLN A 43 4.19 -22.51 -16.01
C GLN A 43 4.36 -21.21 -16.81
N LEU A 44 4.75 -21.30 -18.08
CA LEU A 44 4.85 -20.17 -18.99
C LEU A 44 3.49 -19.51 -19.22
N GLU A 45 2.43 -20.29 -19.39
CA GLU A 45 1.06 -19.77 -19.50
C GLU A 45 0.60 -19.04 -18.23
N LYS A 46 1.00 -19.51 -17.04
CA LYS A 46 0.72 -18.78 -15.80
C LYS A 46 1.49 -17.46 -15.77
N LEU A 47 2.77 -17.48 -16.15
CA LEU A 47 3.64 -16.30 -16.19
C LEU A 47 3.17 -15.25 -17.21
N SER A 48 2.61 -15.65 -18.35
CA SER A 48 2.11 -14.74 -19.38
C SER A 48 0.94 -13.87 -18.87
N SER A 49 0.19 -14.35 -17.87
CA SER A 49 -0.94 -13.64 -17.25
C SER A 49 -0.55 -12.69 -16.10
N LEU A 50 0.68 -12.74 -15.59
CA LEU A 50 1.12 -11.86 -14.50
C LEU A 50 1.27 -10.39 -14.91
N PRO A 51 1.82 -10.05 -16.09
CA PRO A 51 1.98 -8.66 -16.51
C PRO A 51 0.65 -7.88 -16.53
N SER A 52 -0.44 -8.48 -17.00
CA SER A 52 -1.75 -7.81 -17.00
C SER A 52 -2.27 -7.58 -15.59
N LYS A 53 -2.13 -8.56 -14.69
CA LYS A 53 -2.51 -8.40 -13.27
C LYS A 53 -1.70 -7.31 -12.59
N VAL A 54 -0.40 -7.22 -12.88
CA VAL A 54 0.46 -6.15 -12.35
C VAL A 54 -0.03 -4.79 -12.85
N GLN A 55 -0.32 -4.67 -14.15
CA GLN A 55 -0.85 -3.44 -14.73
C GLN A 55 -2.20 -3.02 -14.11
N ASP A 56 -3.10 -3.97 -13.86
CA ASP A 56 -4.39 -3.70 -13.20
C ASP A 56 -4.21 -3.19 -11.76
N VAL A 57 -3.27 -3.78 -11.02
CA VAL A 57 -2.92 -3.36 -9.66
C VAL A 57 -2.30 -1.96 -9.68
N GLU A 58 -1.35 -1.69 -10.57
CA GLU A 58 -0.73 -0.36 -10.74
C GLU A 58 -1.77 0.71 -11.07
N GLY A 59 -2.73 0.40 -11.96
CA GLY A 59 -3.84 1.29 -12.29
C GLY A 59 -4.76 1.56 -11.09
N THR A 60 -5.01 0.54 -10.27
CA THR A 60 -5.81 0.69 -9.04
C THR A 60 -5.10 1.56 -8.01
N VAL A 61 -3.81 1.32 -7.79
CA VAL A 61 -2.97 2.12 -6.87
C VAL A 61 -2.94 3.57 -7.29
N THR A 62 -2.81 3.84 -8.60
CA THR A 62 -2.80 5.21 -9.13
C THR A 62 -4.10 5.95 -8.82
N LYS A 63 -5.26 5.30 -9.08
CA LYS A 63 -6.58 5.88 -8.79
C LYS A 63 -6.78 6.16 -7.30
N LEU A 64 -6.38 5.23 -6.45
CA LEU A 64 -6.46 5.41 -4.99
C LEU A 64 -5.59 6.58 -4.52
N ASN A 65 -4.40 6.74 -5.10
CA ASN A 65 -3.52 7.85 -4.76
C ASN A 65 -4.12 9.20 -5.19
N GLU A 66 -4.72 9.28 -6.38
CA GLU A 66 -5.46 10.47 -6.83
C GLU A 66 -6.61 10.82 -5.90
N GLU A 67 -7.38 9.82 -5.46
CA GLU A 67 -8.49 10.02 -4.52
C GLU A 67 -8.00 10.49 -3.15
N ILE A 68 -6.89 9.94 -2.64
CA ILE A 68 -6.27 10.40 -1.39
C ILE A 68 -5.86 11.88 -1.50
N VAL A 69 -5.22 12.28 -2.59
CA VAL A 69 -4.81 13.68 -2.80
C VAL A 69 -6.03 14.59 -2.88
N PHE A 70 -7.07 14.18 -3.61
CA PHE A 70 -8.32 14.93 -3.71
C PHE A 70 -8.99 15.10 -2.34
N LEU A 71 -9.10 14.03 -1.55
CA LEU A 71 -9.68 14.08 -0.21
C LEU A 71 -8.84 14.92 0.76
N ALA A 72 -7.52 14.83 0.69
CA ALA A 72 -6.62 15.64 1.52
C ALA A 72 -6.82 17.13 1.25
N ASN A 73 -6.88 17.53 -0.03
CA ASN A 73 -7.18 18.91 -0.41
C ASN A 73 -8.58 19.33 0.10
N LYS A 74 -9.56 18.43 0.05
CA LYS A 74 -10.90 18.74 0.52
C LYS A 74 -10.98 18.95 2.02
N VAL A 75 -10.24 18.14 2.78
CA VAL A 75 -10.11 18.29 4.23
C VAL A 75 -9.45 19.63 4.55
N ASP A 76 -8.34 19.99 3.88
CA ASP A 76 -7.68 21.28 4.08
C ASP A 76 -8.61 22.46 3.79
N GLU A 77 -9.36 22.43 2.68
CA GLU A 77 -10.36 23.45 2.39
C GLU A 77 -11.43 23.58 3.49
N LEU A 78 -11.93 22.45 3.99
CA LEU A 78 -12.96 22.42 5.03
C LEU A 78 -12.42 22.93 6.36
N GLU A 79 -11.20 22.55 6.74
CA GLU A 79 -10.53 23.08 7.94
C GLU A 79 -10.30 24.58 7.82
N ASN A 80 -9.80 25.05 6.68
CA ASN A 80 -9.58 26.47 6.42
C ASN A 80 -10.90 27.25 6.47
N ARG A 81 -11.97 26.74 5.86
CA ARG A 81 -13.29 27.35 5.94
C ARG A 81 -13.84 27.37 7.37
N SER A 82 -13.61 26.30 8.14
CA SER A 82 -14.03 26.20 9.54
C SER A 82 -13.25 27.16 10.45
N ARG A 83 -11.96 27.40 10.18
CA ARG A 83 -11.11 28.31 10.97
C ARG A 83 -11.23 29.76 10.53
N ARG A 84 -11.80 30.05 9.35
CA ARG A 84 -11.86 31.39 8.75
C ARG A 84 -12.49 32.45 9.66
N ILE A 85 -13.44 32.06 10.50
CA ILE A 85 -14.16 32.96 11.42
C ILE A 85 -13.69 32.84 12.87
N ASN A 86 -12.59 32.11 13.11
CA ASN A 86 -12.04 31.92 14.44
C ASN A 86 -10.86 32.87 14.65
N LEU A 87 -10.80 33.50 15.82
CA LEU A 87 -9.64 34.27 16.26
C LEU A 87 -8.93 33.51 17.40
N VAL A 88 -7.61 33.43 17.32
CA VAL A 88 -6.78 32.89 18.41
C VAL A 88 -6.09 34.05 19.11
N ILE A 89 -6.31 34.18 20.42
CA ILE A 89 -5.75 35.24 21.25
C ILE A 89 -4.78 34.60 22.25
N TYR A 90 -3.55 35.09 22.27
CA TYR A 90 -2.51 34.65 23.19
C TYR A 90 -2.30 35.68 24.31
N GLY A 91 -1.79 35.24 25.45
CA GLY A 91 -1.40 36.12 26.56
C GLY A 91 -2.54 36.52 27.51
N ILE A 92 -3.71 35.90 27.40
CA ILE A 92 -4.79 36.10 28.36
C ILE A 92 -4.55 35.23 29.60
N GLU A 93 -4.43 35.87 30.77
CA GLU A 93 -4.27 35.18 32.05
C GLU A 93 -5.42 34.20 32.35
N GLU A 94 -5.09 33.02 32.90
CA GLU A 94 -6.00 31.91 33.21
C GLU A 94 -6.17 31.71 34.73
N PRO A 95 -7.11 32.44 35.39
CA PRO A 95 -7.34 32.29 36.82
C PRO A 95 -7.89 30.91 37.19
N ARG A 96 -7.70 30.49 38.45
CA ARG A 96 -8.28 29.24 38.95
C ARG A 96 -9.81 29.38 39.06
N GLY A 97 -10.53 28.40 38.54
CA GLY A 97 -12.00 28.39 38.57
C GLY A 97 -12.65 29.32 37.54
N GLU A 98 -11.91 29.77 36.52
CA GLU A 98 -12.47 30.52 35.38
C GLU A 98 -13.62 29.75 34.73
N THR A 99 -14.79 30.40 34.60
CA THR A 99 -15.92 29.87 33.85
C THR A 99 -15.90 30.36 32.40
N ALA A 100 -16.69 29.73 31.53
CA ALA A 100 -16.81 30.16 30.13
C ALA A 100 -17.34 31.60 30.00
N ASP A 101 -18.24 32.02 30.89
CA ASP A 101 -18.79 33.37 30.91
C ASP A 101 -17.76 34.40 31.37
N ASP A 102 -16.93 34.05 32.36
CA ASP A 102 -15.81 34.91 32.80
C ASP A 102 -14.83 35.15 31.65
N LEU A 103 -14.46 34.10 30.93
CA LEU A 103 -13.58 34.18 29.77
C LEU A 103 -14.20 35.05 28.66
N LEU A 104 -15.48 34.84 28.34
CA LEU A 104 -16.17 35.60 27.30
C LEU A 104 -16.21 37.09 27.64
N LYS A 105 -16.52 37.43 28.90
CA LYS A 105 -16.53 38.81 29.38
C LYS A 105 -15.16 39.45 29.28
N LYS A 106 -14.12 38.75 29.73
CA LYS A 106 -12.72 39.20 29.66
C LYS A 106 -12.27 39.47 28.21
N VAL A 107 -12.60 38.57 27.30
CA VAL A 107 -12.27 38.74 25.86
C VAL A 107 -13.05 39.92 25.26
N ASN A 108 -14.34 40.05 25.57
CA ASN A 108 -15.17 41.10 24.98
C ASN A 108 -14.83 42.51 25.50
N ASP A 109 -14.67 42.63 26.82
CA ASP A 109 -14.43 43.92 27.46
C ASP A 109 -12.94 44.29 27.37
N ASP A 110 -12.03 43.49 27.92
CA ASP A 110 -10.61 43.88 28.02
C ASP A 110 -9.93 43.92 26.64
N ILE A 111 -10.20 42.93 25.77
CA ILE A 111 -9.51 42.82 24.48
C ILE A 111 -10.22 43.62 23.40
N PHE A 112 -11.49 43.32 23.11
CA PHE A 112 -12.15 43.94 21.96
C PHE A 112 -12.58 45.37 22.22
N ARG A 113 -13.23 45.65 23.36
CA ARG A 113 -13.70 46.99 23.71
C ARG A 113 -12.57 47.91 24.15
N ASP A 114 -11.76 47.49 25.12
CA ASP A 114 -10.80 48.40 25.77
C ASP A 114 -9.48 48.49 24.98
N THR A 115 -8.93 47.36 24.55
CA THR A 115 -7.65 47.35 23.81
C THR A 115 -7.83 47.71 22.34
N LEU A 116 -8.75 47.03 21.64
CA LEU A 116 -8.93 47.19 20.19
C LEU A 116 -9.96 48.28 19.82
N GLN A 117 -10.77 48.75 20.77
CA GLN A 117 -11.79 49.77 20.56
C GLN A 117 -12.82 49.39 19.48
N VAL A 118 -13.15 48.10 19.39
CA VAL A 118 -14.14 47.55 18.47
C VAL A 118 -15.30 46.96 19.25
N ALA A 119 -16.52 47.39 18.92
CA ALA A 119 -17.72 46.74 19.41
C ALA A 119 -18.00 45.47 18.58
N ILE A 120 -17.94 44.30 19.22
CA ILE A 120 -18.21 43.03 18.57
C ILE A 120 -19.48 42.43 19.14
N SER A 121 -20.30 41.87 18.25
CA SER A 121 -21.49 41.09 18.60
C SER A 121 -21.46 39.77 17.84
N GLY A 122 -22.13 38.75 18.37
CA GLY A 122 -22.25 37.45 17.68
C GLY A 122 -21.08 36.49 17.88
N ILE A 123 -20.39 36.52 19.03
CA ILE A 123 -19.45 35.46 19.39
C ILE A 123 -20.25 34.18 19.65
N GLU A 124 -20.19 33.21 18.73
CA GLU A 124 -20.91 31.94 18.87
C GLU A 124 -20.31 31.05 19.95
N ARG A 125 -18.97 31.03 20.06
CA ARG A 125 -18.25 30.20 21.03
C ARG A 125 -16.91 30.85 21.42
N CYS A 126 -16.61 30.85 22.70
CA CYS A 126 -15.31 31.26 23.24
C CYS A 126 -14.81 30.16 24.18
N HIS A 127 -13.56 29.72 24.02
CA HIS A 127 -12.95 28.70 24.87
C HIS A 127 -11.42 28.75 24.81
N ARG A 128 -10.76 28.24 25.85
CA ARG A 128 -9.31 28.01 25.85
C ARG A 128 -8.93 26.87 24.91
N ILE A 129 -7.75 26.95 24.30
CA ILE A 129 -7.21 25.92 23.41
C ILE A 129 -6.08 25.18 24.13
N GLY A 130 -6.11 23.85 24.09
CA GLY A 130 -5.09 23.00 24.70
C GLY A 130 -5.28 22.77 26.20
N GLN A 131 -4.30 22.12 26.82
CA GLN A 131 -4.26 21.95 28.28
C GLN A 131 -3.58 23.16 28.92
N LYS A 132 -4.07 23.58 30.08
CA LYS A 132 -3.43 24.62 30.89
C LYS A 132 -1.97 24.23 31.11
N ALA A 133 -1.06 25.05 30.60
CA ALA A 133 0.37 24.85 30.83
C ALA A 133 0.61 24.85 32.34
N LYS A 134 1.20 23.76 32.86
CA LYS A 134 1.69 23.73 34.25
C LYS A 134 2.85 24.73 34.32
N ASP A 135 2.62 25.83 35.02
CA ASP A 135 3.59 26.88 35.38
C ASP A 135 4.29 27.59 34.21
N LYS A 136 3.72 28.72 33.80
CA LYS A 136 4.51 29.92 33.56
C LYS A 136 4.03 30.98 34.55
N SER A 137 4.61 30.93 35.75
CA SER A 137 4.58 32.00 36.75
C SER A 137 5.37 33.21 36.26
#